data_AF-A0A9J6GRY0-F1
#
_entry.id   AF-A0A9J6GRY0-F1
#
_cell.length_a   1.000
_cell.length_b   1.000
_cell.length_c   1.000
_cell.angle_alpha   90.00
_cell.angle_beta   90.00
_cell.angle_gamma   90.00
#
_symmetry.space_group_name_H-M   'P 1'
#
loop_
_entity.id
_entity.type
_entity.pdbx_description
1 polymer ?
#
loop_
_entity_poly.entity_id
_entity_poly.type
_entity_poly.pdbx_seq_one_letter_code
_entity_poly.pdbx_strand_id
1 'polypeptide(L)' 'MRPETSKSAVDNFDWISDWRNMYCADYIIIGGDFNAGNRNWKYTSTTPRGNTIQGTMETYGFSLQIYLETPTRLGLHANQ' A
#
# COMPACT_ATOMS: atom_id res chain seq x y z
N MET A 1 -5.74 10.71 -11.09
CA MET A 1 -6.70 9.60 -10.98
C MET A 1 -6.52 8.99 -9.59
N ARG A 2 -7.53 9.00 -8.73
CA ARG A 2 -7.44 8.38 -7.39
C ARG A 2 -7.87 6.91 -7.55
N PRO A 3 -7.05 5.92 -7.17
CA PRO A 3 -7.47 4.52 -7.21
C PRO A 3 -8.76 4.34 -6.42
N GLU A 4 -9.70 3.54 -6.93
CA GLU A 4 -10.96 3.29 -6.23
C GLU A 4 -10.68 2.68 -4.85
N THR A 5 -11.17 3.36 -3.81
CA THR A 5 -11.14 2.88 -2.43
C THR A 5 -12.45 2.17 -2.05
N SER A 6 -13.29 1.83 -3.03
CA SER A 6 -14.56 1.15 -2.83
C SER A 6 -14.30 -0.27 -2.30
N LYS A 7 -15.07 -0.72 -1.30
CA LYS A 7 -14.91 -2.04 -0.66
C LYS A 7 -15.14 -3.23 -1.61
N SER A 8 -15.67 -3.00 -2.81
CA SER A 8 -16.12 -4.03 -3.75
C SER A 8 -15.18 -4.28 -4.93
N ALA A 9 -14.19 -3.41 -5.18
CA ALA A 9 -13.20 -3.67 -6.20
C ALA A 9 -12.07 -4.52 -5.60
N VAL A 10 -11.89 -5.73 -6.13
CA VAL A 10 -10.64 -6.46 -5.95
C VAL A 10 -9.57 -5.65 -6.69
N ASP A 11 -8.92 -4.74 -5.96
CA ASP A 11 -7.83 -3.92 -6.48
C ASP A 11 -6.59 -4.81 -6.54
N ASN A 12 -6.20 -5.22 -7.75
CA ASN A 12 -5.04 -6.09 -7.99
C ASN A 12 -3.72 -5.33 -8.03
N PHE A 13 -3.77 -4.00 -8.02
CA PHE A 13 -2.59 -3.13 -8.11
C PHE A 13 -1.73 -3.38 -9.36
N ASP A 14 -2.34 -3.79 -10.47
CA ASP A 14 -1.65 -4.10 -11.74
C ASP A 14 -0.82 -2.91 -12.26
N TRP A 15 -1.21 -1.68 -11.92
CA TRP A 15 -0.46 -0.46 -12.25
C TRP A 15 0.96 -0.45 -11.67
N ILE A 16 1.23 -1.16 -10.57
CA ILE A 16 2.59 -1.31 -10.03
C ILE A 16 3.46 -2.09 -11.03
N SER A 17 2.90 -3.14 -11.62
CA SER A 17 3.57 -3.93 -12.65
C SER A 17 3.79 -3.12 -13.92
N ASP A 18 2.78 -2.36 -14.35
CA ASP A 18 2.87 -1.53 -15.55
C ASP A 18 3.97 -0.49 -15.41
N TRP A 19 4.06 0.17 -14.24
CA TRP A 19 5.10 1.14 -13.96
C TRP A 19 6.49 0.49 -13.89
N ARG A 20 6.61 -0.67 -13.24
CA ARG A 20 7.89 -1.37 -13.19
C ARG A 20 8.36 -1.81 -14.57
N ASN A 21 7.44 -2.23 -15.44
CA ASN A 21 7.75 -2.63 -16.81
C ASN A 21 8.11 -1.42 -17.69
N MET A 22 7.37 -0.31 -17.56
CA MET A 22 7.59 0.91 -18.34
C MET A 22 8.89 1.63 -17.96
N TYR A 23 9.22 1.64 -16.67
CA TYR A 23 10.37 2.36 -16.11
C TYR A 23 11.36 1.38 -15.48
N CYS A 24 11.69 0.29 -16.19
CA CYS A 24 12.44 -0.85 -15.65
C CYS A 24 13.86 -0.49 -15.17
N ALA A 25 14.48 0.52 -15.77
CA ALA A 25 15.81 1.02 -15.43
C ALA A 25 15.80 2.15 -14.40
N ASP A 26 14.63 2.76 -14.12
CA ASP A 26 14.54 3.93 -13.27
C ASP A 26 14.28 3.57 -11.80
N TYR A 27 14.59 4.53 -10.93
CA TYR A 27 14.18 4.51 -9.54
C TYR A 27 12.74 5.01 -9.42
N ILE A 28 11.85 4.16 -8.93
CA ILE A 28 10.42 4.47 -8.74
C ILE A 28 10.16 4.62 -7.24
N ILE A 29 9.55 5.74 -6.84
CA ILE A 29 9.05 5.94 -5.48
C ILE A 29 7.52 5.95 -5.54
N ILE A 30 6.90 5.09 -4.76
CA ILE A 30 5.46 4.99 -4.62
C ILE A 30 5.08 5.44 -3.21
N GLY A 31 4.25 6.48 -3.11
CA GLY A 31 3.76 7.00 -1.83
C GLY A 31 2.31 7.47 -1.93
N GLY A 32 1.51 7.23 -0.89
CA GLY A 32 0.12 7.64 -0.86
C GLY A 32 -0.67 7.02 0.30
N ASP A 33 -1.94 7.41 0.42
CA ASP A 33 -2.90 6.77 1.31
C ASP A 33 -3.57 5.60 0.58
N PHE A 34 -3.19 4.38 0.96
CA PHE A 34 -3.71 3.14 0.38
C PHE A 34 -4.95 2.61 1.11
N ASN A 35 -5.31 3.21 2.26
CA ASN A 35 -6.38 2.74 3.15
C ASN A 35 -6.35 1.22 3.38
N ALA A 36 -5.15 0.67 3.61
CA ALA A 36 -4.87 -0.75 3.71
C ALA A 36 -4.01 -1.01 4.95
N GLY A 37 -4.44 -1.95 5.81
CA GLY A 37 -3.68 -2.33 7.00
C GLY A 37 -2.76 -3.51 6.71
N ASN A 38 -1.51 -3.44 7.14
CA ASN A 38 -0.55 -4.56 7.13
C ASN A 38 0.46 -4.38 8.28
N ARG A 39 0.84 -5.49 8.91
CA ARG A 39 1.82 -5.51 9.99
C ARG A 39 3.20 -5.01 9.58
N ASN A 40 3.60 -5.19 8.32
CA ASN A 40 4.89 -4.68 7.81
C ASN A 40 4.98 -3.15 7.85
N TRP A 41 3.83 -2.47 7.80
CA TRP A 41 3.71 -1.03 8.01
C TRP A 41 3.00 -0.66 9.31
N LYS A 42 3.23 -1.49 10.35
CA LYS A 42 2.90 -1.22 11.75
C LYS A 42 1.41 -1.14 12.09
N TYR A 43 0.51 -1.68 11.25
CA TYR A 43 -0.87 -1.92 11.67
C TYR A 43 -0.95 -3.15 12.57
N THR A 44 -1.95 -3.19 13.47
CA THR A 44 -2.18 -4.34 14.36
C THR A 44 -2.69 -5.58 13.63
N SER A 45 -3.42 -5.39 12.53
CA SER A 45 -3.96 -6.44 11.67
C SER A 45 -3.65 -6.19 10.20
N THR A 46 -3.61 -7.28 9.42
CA THR A 46 -3.46 -7.23 7.97
C THR A 46 -4.83 -7.37 7.32
N THR A 47 -5.19 -6.42 6.47
CA THR A 47 -6.38 -6.50 5.61
C THR A 47 -6.06 -7.23 4.31
N PRO A 48 -7.04 -7.83 3.61
CA PRO A 48 -6.80 -8.44 2.30
C PRO A 48 -6.11 -7.49 1.32
N ARG A 49 -6.57 -6.22 1.26
CA ARG A 49 -5.95 -5.16 0.44
C ARG A 49 -4.48 -4.92 0.82
N GLY A 50 -4.16 -4.91 2.11
CA GLY A 50 -2.78 -4.76 2.57
C GLY A 50 -1.90 -5.95 2.23
N ASN A 51 -2.46 -7.16 2.22
CA ASN A 51 -1.75 -8.35 1.77
C ASN A 51 -1.47 -8.32 0.26
N THR A 52 -2.45 -7.90 -0.56
CA THR A 52 -2.26 -7.76 -2.01
C THR A 52 -1.18 -6.73 -2.34
N ILE A 53 -1.22 -5.54 -1.74
CA ILE A 53 -0.18 -4.52 -1.96
C ILE A 53 1.20 -5.05 -1.60
N GLN A 54 1.34 -5.68 -0.43
CA GLN A 54 2.62 -6.24 0.00
C GLN A 54 3.14 -7.26 -1.02
N GLY A 55 2.31 -8.23 -1.41
CA GLY A 55 2.70 -9.27 -2.36
C GLY A 55 3.09 -8.71 -3.72
N THR A 56 2.33 -7.72 -4.23
CA THR A 56 2.65 -7.05 -5.50
C THR A 56 3.97 -6.27 -5.42
N MET A 57 4.19 -5.52 -4.34
CA MET A 57 5.45 -4.77 -4.14
C MET A 57 6.66 -5.72 -4.06
N GLU A 58 6.56 -6.81 -3.30
CA GLU A 58 7.61 -7.83 -3.19
C GLU A 58 7.90 -8.50 -4.52
N THR A 59 6.85 -8.85 -5.28
CA THR A 59 6.98 -9.49 -6.60
C THR A 59 7.76 -8.62 -7.59
N TYR A 60 7.58 -7.30 -7.53
CA TYR A 60 8.25 -6.35 -8.43
C TYR A 60 9.51 -5.70 -7.84
N GLY A 61 10.00 -6.20 -6.70
CA GLY A 61 11.28 -5.81 -6.10
C GLY A 61 11.25 -4.45 -5.40
N PHE A 62 10.08 -3.95 -5.01
CA PHE A 62 9.97 -2.73 -4.22
C PHE A 62 10.33 -3.00 -2.76
N SER A 63 11.12 -2.08 -2.18
CA SER A 63 11.46 -2.12 -0.76
C SER A 63 10.57 -1.17 0.03
N LEU A 64 9.98 -1.66 1.12
CA LEU A 64 9.15 -0.84 2.01
C LEU A 64 10.01 0.17 2.77
N GLN A 65 9.63 1.45 2.71
CA GLN A 65 10.30 2.54 3.43
C GLN A 65 9.32 3.16 4.43
N ILE A 66 9.42 2.76 5.70
CA ILE A 66 8.63 3.34 6.80
C ILE A 66 9.57 3.63 7.95
N TYR A 67 9.68 4.92 8.25
CA TYR A 67 10.61 5.46 9.25
C TYR A 67 9.92 5.91 10.54
N LEU A 68 8.59 5.95 10.56
CA LEU A 68 7.84 6.52 11.66
C LEU A 68 7.21 5.41 12.49
N GLU A 69 7.50 5.42 13.80
CA GLU A 69 6.76 4.65 14.81
C GLU A 69 5.44 5.35 15.19
N THR A 70 5.12 6.45 14.52
CA THR A 70 3.91 7.25 14.78
C THR A 70 2.81 6.89 13.78
N PRO A 71 1.54 6.72 14.22
CA PRO A 71 0.43 6.50 13.31
C PRO A 71 0.29 7.63 12.28
N THR A 72 0.09 7.27 11.00
CA THR A 72 -0.13 8.24 9.90
C THR A 72 -1.53 8.83 9.90
N ARG A 73 -2.47 8.21 10.64
CA ARG A 73 -3.83 8.71 10.87
C ARG A 73 -4.16 8.63 12.35
N LEU A 74 -4.44 9.78 12.96
CA LEU A 74 -5.01 9.86 14.30
C LEU A 74 -6.52 10.00 14.17
N GLY A 75 -7.26 8.97 14.56
CA GLY A 75 -8.71 9.07 14.71
C GLY A 75 -9.02 9.77 16.03
N LEU A 76 -9.64 10.95 15.99
CA LEU A 76 -10.14 11.62 17.21
C LEU A 76 -11.29 10.87 17.91
N HIS A 77 -11.77 9.76 17.33
CA HIS A 77 -12.89 8.96 17.84
C HIS A 77 -12.64 7.45 17.68
N ALA A 78 -11.63 6.92 18.37
CA ALA A 78 -11.35 5.47 18.39
C ALA A 78 -12.31 4.66 19.29
N ASN A 79 -13.34 5.29 19.89
CA ASN A 79 -14.33 4.65 20.76
C ASN A 79 -15.77 4.99 20.31
N GLN A 80 -16.22 4.46 19.17
CA GLN A 80 -17.66 4.29 18.89
C GLN A 80 -17.91 2.96 18.20
#